data_AF-A0A534FB65-F1
#
_entry.id   AF-A0A534FB65-F1
#
_cell.length_a   1.000
_cell.length_b   1.000
_cell.length_c   1.000
_cell.angle_alpha   90.00
_cell.angle_beta   90.00
_cell.angle_gamma   90.00
#
_symmetry.space_group_name_H-M   'P 1'
#
loop_
_entity.id
_entity.type
_entity.pdbx_description
1 polymer ?
#
loop_
_entity_poly.entity_id
_entity_poly.type
_entity_poly.pdbx_seq_one_letter_code
_entity_poly.pdbx_strand_id
1 'polypeptide(L)'
;MGWLDAAHIPSMIIGGVAASVLGRPRLTQDVDALAVLPEADWAEAIRLAPQFNILSRIDNALQFAKRSRVLLMRHTTSGIDVDLTFGELPFERAAVANCENHDVGGIRVRLPRVEDLLVMKAIARRPK
;
A
#
# COMPACT_ATOMS: atom_id res chain seq x y z
N MET A 1 -5.49 -7.93 -2.89
CA MET A 1 -5.08 -7.73 -1.48
C MET A 1 -4.58 -9.01 -0.78
N GLY A 2 -4.48 -10.16 -1.48
CA GLY A 2 -4.25 -11.48 -0.84
C GLY A 2 -3.09 -11.59 0.15
N TRP A 3 -1.93 -10.97 -0.14
CA TRP A 3 -0.81 -10.97 0.81
C TRP A 3 -1.14 -10.30 2.14
N LEU A 4 -1.65 -9.06 2.10
CA LEU A 4 -1.98 -8.29 3.29
C LEU A 4 -3.17 -8.90 4.04
N ASP A 5 -4.11 -9.52 3.32
CA ASP A 5 -5.24 -10.25 3.91
C ASP A 5 -4.79 -11.50 4.66
N ALA A 6 -3.90 -12.31 4.06
CA ALA A 6 -3.36 -13.51 4.70
C ALA A 6 -2.55 -13.19 5.96
N ALA A 7 -1.89 -12.03 5.96
CA ALA A 7 -1.18 -11.52 7.12
C ALA A 7 -2.09 -10.80 8.14
N HIS A 8 -3.40 -10.72 7.89
CA HIS A 8 -4.39 -10.01 8.72
C HIS A 8 -4.03 -8.53 8.97
N ILE A 9 -3.47 -7.86 7.96
CA ILE A 9 -2.97 -6.48 8.07
C ILE A 9 -4.03 -5.50 7.54
N PRO A 10 -4.58 -4.62 8.39
CA PRO A 10 -5.41 -3.50 7.95
C PRO A 10 -4.64 -2.67 6.93
N SER A 11 -5.19 -2.57 5.72
CA SER A 11 -4.47 -1.98 4.59
C SER A 11 -5.40 -1.52 3.48
N MET A 12 -4.91 -0.61 2.64
CA MET A 12 -5.60 -0.17 1.43
C MET A 12 -4.60 0.23 0.34
N ILE A 13 -5.06 0.25 -0.91
CA ILE A 13 -4.29 0.78 -2.04
C ILE A 13 -4.44 2.30 -2.06
N ILE A 14 -3.33 2.99 -2.25
CA ILE A 14 -3.26 4.46 -2.31
C ILE A 14 -2.63 4.89 -3.65
N GLY A 15 -2.09 6.11 -3.70
CA GLY A 15 -1.19 6.51 -4.78
C GLY A 15 -1.84 6.61 -6.16
N GLY A 16 -1.11 6.17 -7.19
CA GLY A 16 -1.52 6.29 -8.59
C GLY A 16 -2.76 5.47 -8.95
N VAL A 17 -2.86 4.25 -8.40
CA VAL A 17 -4.01 3.36 -8.62
C VAL A 17 -5.29 3.95 -8.01
N ALA A 18 -5.25 4.35 -6.73
CA ALA A 18 -6.41 4.95 -6.07
C ALA A 18 -6.89 6.22 -6.80
N ALA A 19 -5.97 7.10 -7.20
CA ALA A 19 -6.30 8.30 -7.96
C ALA A 19 -6.91 8.02 -9.34
N SER A 20 -6.48 6.94 -9.99
CA SER A 20 -7.00 6.53 -11.30
C SER A 20 -8.42 5.99 -11.22
N VAL A 21 -8.71 5.20 -10.18
CA VAL A 21 -10.03 4.56 -9.99
C VAL A 21 -11.06 5.56 -9.45
N LEU A 22 -10.68 6.38 -8.46
CA LEU A 22 -11.60 7.32 -7.80
C LEU A 22 -11.72 8.67 -8.53
N GLY A 23 -10.83 8.96 -9.47
CA GLY A 23 -10.74 10.25 -10.13
C GLY A 23 -10.68 10.10 -11.65
N ARG A 24 -9.54 10.51 -12.23
CA ARG A 24 -9.30 10.40 -13.66
C ARG A 24 -8.25 9.33 -13.93
N PRO A 25 -8.50 8.38 -14.85
CA PRO A 25 -7.53 7.38 -15.23
C PRO A 25 -6.19 8.01 -15.64
N ARG A 26 -5.10 7.46 -15.11
CA ARG A 26 -3.73 7.82 -15.49
C ARG A 26 -2.85 6.59 -15.50
N LEU A 27 -1.75 6.66 -16.22
CA LEU A 27 -0.72 5.64 -16.16
C LEU A 27 0.03 5.73 -14.80
N THR A 28 0.25 4.57 -14.20
CA THR A 28 1.10 4.36 -13.01
C THR A 28 1.94 3.11 -13.26
N GLN A 29 3.20 3.11 -12.82
CA GLN A 29 4.14 1.99 -13.06
C GLN A 29 4.27 1.06 -11.85
N ASP A 30 3.77 1.51 -10.71
CA ASP A 30 3.86 0.91 -9.40
C ASP A 30 2.49 0.86 -8.72
N VAL A 31 2.42 0.05 -7.66
CA VAL A 31 1.29 -0.04 -6.75
C VAL A 31 1.72 0.46 -5.39
N ASP A 32 1.13 1.56 -4.95
CA ASP A 32 1.29 2.06 -3.59
C ASP A 32 0.22 1.47 -2.67
N ALA A 33 0.62 1.01 -1.49
CA ALA A 33 -0.29 0.56 -0.45
C ALA A 33 0.05 1.20 0.89
N LEU A 34 -0.98 1.41 1.72
CA LEU A 34 -0.83 1.80 3.11
C LEU A 34 -1.25 0.63 4.00
N ALA A 35 -0.41 0.28 4.97
CA ALA A 35 -0.69 -0.74 5.97
C ALA A 35 -0.53 -0.17 7.38
N VAL A 36 -1.37 -0.61 8.31
CA VAL A 36 -1.34 -0.18 9.72
C VAL A 36 -1.13 -1.41 10.58
N LEU A 37 0.06 -1.48 11.18
CA LEU A 37 0.44 -2.51 12.14
C LEU A 37 1.68 -2.06 12.96
N PRO A 38 1.88 -2.59 14.17
CA PRO A 38 3.07 -2.33 14.98
C PRO A 38 4.37 -2.74 14.26
N GLU A 39 5.47 -2.01 14.50
CA GLU A 39 6.78 -2.35 13.93
C GLU A 39 7.24 -3.77 14.27
N ALA A 40 6.89 -4.25 15.46
CA ALA A 40 7.22 -5.60 15.92
C ALA A 40 6.70 -6.69 14.96
N ASP A 41 5.61 -6.42 14.24
CA ASP A 41 4.92 -7.39 13.39
C ASP A 41 5.36 -7.32 11.91
N TRP A 42 6.19 -6.35 11.52
CA TRP A 42 6.57 -6.17 10.11
C TRP A 42 7.35 -7.34 9.55
N ALA A 43 8.22 -7.97 10.35
CA ALA A 43 9.02 -9.10 9.89
C ALA A 43 8.12 -10.29 9.51
N GLU A 44 7.09 -10.55 10.31
CA GLU A 44 6.14 -11.63 10.07
C GLU A 44 5.24 -11.33 8.87
N ALA A 45 4.76 -10.09 8.74
CA ALA A 45 4.04 -9.62 7.57
C ALA A 45 4.80 -9.89 6.26
N ILE A 46 6.10 -9.58 6.26
CA ILE A 46 6.98 -9.75 5.10
C ILE A 46 7.23 -11.23 4.79
N ARG A 47 7.31 -12.09 5.80
CA ARG A 47 7.56 -13.52 5.65
C ARG A 47 6.50 -14.23 4.81
N LEU A 48 5.27 -13.71 4.78
CA LEU A 48 4.17 -14.25 3.98
C LEU A 48 4.15 -13.77 2.52
N ALA A 49 4.86 -12.69 2.18
CA ALA A 49 4.87 -12.09 0.85
C ALA A 49 5.26 -13.07 -0.29
N PRO A 50 6.26 -13.96 -0.12
CA PRO A 50 6.68 -14.88 -1.17
C PRO A 50 5.57 -15.83 -1.66
N GLN A 51 4.59 -16.16 -0.82
CA GLN A 51 3.45 -17.00 -1.19
C GLN A 51 2.56 -16.36 -2.27
N PHE A 52 2.69 -15.04 -2.45
CA PHE A 52 1.96 -14.23 -3.41
C PHE A 52 2.86 -13.72 -4.54
N ASN A 53 4.03 -14.35 -4.75
CA ASN A 53 5.05 -13.90 -5.71
C ASN A 53 5.54 -12.47 -5.45
N ILE A 54 5.53 -12.01 -4.20
CA ILE A 54 6.01 -10.68 -3.82
C ILE A 54 7.32 -10.84 -3.03
N LEU A 55 8.39 -10.23 -3.53
CA LEU A 55 9.72 -10.25 -2.90
C LEU A 55 10.24 -8.82 -2.74
N SER A 56 11.15 -8.63 -1.77
CA SER A 56 11.88 -7.38 -1.62
C SER A 56 12.66 -7.05 -2.90
N ARG A 57 12.60 -5.80 -3.37
CA ARG A 57 13.37 -5.35 -4.56
C ARG A 57 14.75 -4.77 -4.23
N ILE A 58 15.08 -4.69 -2.95
CA ILE A 58 16.38 -4.23 -2.43
C ILE A 58 16.86 -5.16 -1.30
N ASP A 59 18.18 -5.16 -1.09
CA ASP A 59 18.78 -5.79 0.09
C ASP A 59 18.39 -5.04 1.37
N ASN A 60 18.33 -5.76 2.49
CA ASN A 60 18.02 -5.20 3.81
C ASN A 60 16.69 -4.39 3.85
N ALA A 61 15.70 -4.77 3.05
CA ALA A 61 14.44 -4.03 2.88
C ALA A 61 13.72 -3.69 4.20
N LEU A 62 13.71 -4.60 5.18
CA LEU A 62 13.13 -4.32 6.49
C LEU A 62 13.88 -3.20 7.24
N GLN A 63 15.22 -3.20 7.18
CA GLN A 63 16.03 -2.14 7.81
C GLN A 63 15.91 -0.80 7.08
N PHE A 64 15.66 -0.82 5.76
CA PHE A 64 15.29 0.37 5.02
C PHE A 64 13.91 0.88 5.50
N ALA A 65 12.91 0.00 5.56
CA ALA A 65 11.55 0.35 5.97
C ALA A 65 11.46 0.91 7.40
N LYS A 66 12.28 0.43 8.34
CA LYS A 66 12.36 1.00 9.71
C LYS A 66 12.77 2.47 9.72
N ARG A 67 13.56 2.90 8.72
CA ARG A 67 14.04 4.29 8.59
C ARG A 67 13.13 5.15 7.73
N SER A 68 12.62 4.60 6.63
CA SER A 68 11.82 5.34 5.64
C SER A 68 10.32 5.25 5.86
N ARG A 69 9.86 4.32 6.70
CA ARG A 69 8.46 3.86 6.82
C ARG A 69 7.90 3.24 5.53
N VAL A 70 8.73 2.96 4.53
CA VAL A 70 8.31 2.36 3.24
C VAL A 70 9.09 1.08 2.98
N LEU A 71 8.36 -0.01 2.72
CA LEU A 71 8.91 -1.28 2.31
C LEU A 71 8.82 -1.42 0.78
N LEU A 72 9.99 -1.63 0.15
CA LEU A 72 10.14 -1.70 -1.29
C LEU A 72 10.10 -3.15 -1.77
N MET A 73 8.99 -3.52 -2.40
CA MET A 73 8.72 -4.87 -2.88
C MET A 73 8.49 -4.88 -4.40
N ARG A 74 8.46 -6.07 -4.98
CA ARG A 74 8.12 -6.31 -6.38
C ARG A 74 7.33 -7.59 -6.51
N HIS A 75 6.26 -7.55 -7.30
CA HIS A 75 5.58 -8.77 -7.74
C HIS A 75 6.39 -9.39 -8.88
N THR A 76 6.97 -10.57 -8.65
CA THR A 76 7.97 -11.18 -9.53
C THR A 76 7.38 -11.64 -10.85
N THR A 77 6.12 -12.07 -10.88
CA THR A 77 5.47 -12.54 -12.12
C THR A 77 5.15 -11.40 -13.09
N SER A 78 4.71 -10.24 -12.59
CA SER A 78 4.37 -9.09 -13.45
C SER A 78 5.51 -8.08 -13.60
N GLY A 79 6.53 -8.13 -12.73
CA GLY A 79 7.59 -7.13 -12.66
C GLY A 79 7.15 -5.79 -12.06
N ILE A 80 5.90 -5.67 -11.57
CA ILE A 80 5.36 -4.43 -11.04
C ILE A 80 5.89 -4.19 -9.62
N ASP A 81 6.35 -2.97 -9.38
CA ASP A 81 6.83 -2.53 -8.08
C ASP A 81 5.67 -2.27 -7.12
N VAL A 82 5.89 -2.63 -5.85
CA VAL A 82 4.92 -2.47 -4.77
C VAL A 82 5.59 -1.72 -3.63
N ASP A 83 5.11 -0.50 -3.38
CA ASP A 83 5.60 0.33 -2.29
C ASP A 83 4.59 0.31 -1.15
N LEU A 84 4.94 -0.44 -0.09
CA LEU A 84 4.10 -0.57 1.09
C LEU A 84 4.54 0.45 2.14
N THR A 85 3.77 1.51 2.28
CA THR A 85 3.91 2.48 3.36
C THR A 85 3.30 1.91 4.64
N PHE A 86 4.04 1.98 5.72
CA PHE A 86 3.56 1.65 7.05
C PHE A 86 3.07 2.93 7.71
N GLY A 87 1.76 3.04 7.92
CA GLY A 87 1.12 4.21 8.53
C GLY A 87 1.32 4.28 10.04
N GLU A 88 1.45 5.49 10.56
CA GLU A 88 1.62 5.77 11.98
C GLU A 88 0.75 6.94 12.47
N LEU A 89 0.20 7.74 11.56
CA LEU A 89 -0.61 8.89 11.93
C LEU A 89 -2.04 8.46 12.29
N PRO A 90 -2.70 9.13 13.25
CA PRO A 90 -4.11 8.86 13.56
C PRO A 90 -5.02 8.95 12.33
N PHE A 91 -4.75 9.89 11.42
CA PHE A 91 -5.45 10.04 10.15
C PHE A 91 -5.30 8.80 9.26
N GLU A 92 -4.09 8.25 9.11
CA GLU A 92 -3.84 7.06 8.29
C GLU A 92 -4.57 5.83 8.84
N ARG A 93 -4.60 5.69 10.17
CA ARG A 93 -5.39 4.64 10.84
C ARG A 93 -6.88 4.78 10.56
N ALA A 94 -7.41 6.01 10.67
CA ALA A 94 -8.81 6.29 10.38
C ALA A 94 -9.15 6.04 8.90
N ALA A 95 -8.28 6.43 7.97
CA ALA A 95 -8.49 6.21 6.54
C ALA A 95 -8.50 4.71 6.18
N VAL A 96 -7.58 3.91 6.76
CA VAL A 96 -7.59 2.45 6.59
C VAL A 96 -8.86 1.82 7.19
N ALA A 97 -9.29 2.28 8.37
CA ALA A 97 -10.52 1.77 9.00
C ALA A 97 -11.79 2.11 8.21
N ASN A 98 -11.78 3.24 7.49
CA ASN A 98 -12.90 3.75 6.71
C ASN A 98 -12.82 3.44 5.21
N CYS A 99 -11.81 2.69 4.76
CA CYS A 99 -11.61 2.39 3.35
C CYS A 99 -12.79 1.60 2.77
N GLU A 100 -13.00 1.78 1.47
CA GLU A 100 -14.15 1.22 0.76
C GLU A 100 -13.68 0.16 -0.24
N ASN A 101 -14.48 -0.89 -0.42
CA ASN A 101 -14.21 -1.93 -1.40
C ASN A 101 -14.74 -1.49 -2.77
N HIS A 102 -13.87 -1.48 -3.77
CA HIS A 102 -14.22 -1.25 -5.17
C HIS A 102 -13.96 -2.50 -6.00
N ASP A 103 -14.85 -2.77 -6.96
CA ASP A 103 -14.63 -3.78 -7.99
C ASP A 103 -13.96 -3.12 -9.20
N VAL A 104 -12.75 -3.57 -9.53
CA VAL A 104 -11.98 -3.12 -10.68
C VAL A 104 -11.70 -4.33 -11.55
N GLY A 105 -12.50 -4.51 -12.60
CA GLY A 105 -12.33 -5.60 -13.56
C GLY A 105 -12.48 -7.00 -12.94
N GLY A 106 -13.36 -7.17 -11.95
CA GLY A 106 -13.59 -8.42 -11.23
C GLY A 106 -12.66 -8.61 -10.03
N ILE A 107 -11.75 -7.66 -9.76
CA ILE A 107 -10.82 -7.70 -8.63
C ILE A 107 -11.31 -6.71 -7.57
N ARG A 108 -11.49 -7.21 -6.34
CA ARG A 108 -11.83 -6.36 -5.19
C ARG A 108 -10.59 -5.66 -4.64
N VAL A 109 -10.65 -4.33 -4.55
CA VAL A 109 -9.58 -3.47 -4.06
C VAL A 109 -10.10 -2.56 -2.96
N ARG A 110 -9.38 -2.45 -1.84
CA ARG A 110 -9.68 -1.47 -0.79
C ARG A 110 -9.06 -0.14 -1.15
N LEU A 111 -9.86 0.91 -1.30
CA LEU A 111 -9.41 2.27 -1.63
C LEU A 111 -9.81 3.25 -0.52
N PRO A 112 -9.04 4.33 -0.30
CA PRO A 112 -9.45 5.39 0.60
C PRO A 112 -10.74 6.05 0.13
N ARG A 113 -11.45 6.72 1.04
CA ARG A 113 -12.44 7.72 0.62
C ARG A 113 -11.76 8.83 -0.17
N VAL A 114 -12.52 9.52 -1.00
CA VAL A 114 -11.99 10.61 -1.84
C VAL A 114 -11.37 11.71 -0.97
N GLU A 115 -12.00 12.05 0.15
CA GLU A 115 -11.51 13.05 1.11
C GLU A 115 -10.18 12.63 1.74
N ASP A 116 -10.05 11.37 2.14
CA ASP A 116 -8.80 10.84 2.69
C ASP A 116 -7.69 10.85 1.63
N LEU A 117 -7.99 10.49 0.39
CA LEU A 117 -7.04 10.57 -0.71
C LEU A 117 -6.54 12.01 -0.94
N LEU A 118 -7.43 13.00 -0.87
CA LEU A 118 -7.07 14.42 -0.99
C LEU A 118 -6.13 14.86 0.14
N VAL A 119 -6.42 14.47 1.39
CA VAL A 119 -5.55 14.77 2.53
C VAL A 119 -4.17 14.14 2.35
N MET A 120 -4.10 12.87 1.94
CA MET A 120 -2.83 12.19 1.66
C MET A 120 -1.99 12.92 0.61
N LYS A 121 -2.62 13.38 -0.48
CA LYS A 121 -1.93 14.15 -1.53
C LYS A 121 -1.45 15.51 -1.02
N ALA A 122 -2.27 16.20 -0.21
CA ALA A 122 -1.89 17.48 0.40
C ALA A 122 -0.69 17.33 1.35
N ILE A 123 -0.65 16.28 2.17
CA ILE A 123 0.47 15.97 3.07
C ILE A 123 1.74 15.65 2.29
N ALA A 124 1.63 14.89 1.19
CA ALA A 124 2.79 14.51 0.39
C ALA A 124 3.52 15.71 -0.24
N ARG A 125 2.88 16.90 -0.29
CA ARG A 125 3.44 18.18 -0.78
C ARG A 125 4.25 18.05 -2.08
N ARG A 126 3.83 17.14 -2.97
CA ARG A 126 4.49 16.98 -4.27
C ARG A 126 3.97 18.08 -5.21
N PRO A 127 4.83 18.87 -5.85
CA PRO A 127 4.39 19.76 -6.91
C PRO A 127 4.05 18.89 -8.13
N LYS A 128 2.80 18.42 -8.22
CA LYS A 128 2.14 17.82 -9.40
C LYS A 128 0.72 17.36 -9.07
#